data_AF-R9JS44-F1
#
_entry.id   AF-R9JS44-F1
#
_cell.length_a   1.000
_cell.length_b   1.000
_cell.length_c   1.000
_cell.angle_alpha   90.00
_cell.angle_beta   90.00
_cell.angle_gamma   90.00
#
_symmetry.space_group_name_H-M   'P 1'
#
loop_
_entity.id
_entity.type
_entity.pdbx_description
1 polymer ?
#
loop_
_entity_poly.entity_id
_entity_poly.type
_entity_poly.pdbx_seq_one_letter_code
_entity_poly.pdbx_strand_id
1 'polypeptide(L)'
;MCILKITDDDDNTTSYSLKDYSILENDNELLLTLNSDDKIIKYAIRSDTREPNLSSIKQFITQQLDCAFSNEEAFVVSEYLQRMYIFIGSDDDRRQFTANRVE
;
A
#
# COMPACT_ATOMS: atom_id res chain seq x y z
N MET A 1 15.15 5.00 8.65
CA MET A 1 14.85 5.08 7.20
C MET A 1 13.78 4.05 6.87
N CYS A 2 12.61 4.44 6.33
CA CYS A 2 11.53 3.50 6.01
C CYS A 2 11.86 2.64 4.78
N ILE A 3 11.62 1.33 4.87
CA ILE A 3 11.83 0.39 3.76
C ILE A 3 10.47 0.06 3.15
N LEU A 4 10.32 0.23 1.84
CA LEU A 4 9.17 -0.27 1.10
C LEU A 4 9.52 -1.63 0.48
N LYS A 5 8.83 -2.70 0.87
CA LYS A 5 8.94 -4.02 0.23
C LYS A 5 7.73 -4.24 -0.67
N ILE A 6 7.96 -4.55 -1.95
CA ILE A 6 6.92 -4.94 -2.89
C ILE A 6 7.20 -6.36 -3.37
N THR A 7 6.27 -7.28 -3.13
CA THR A 7 6.26 -8.63 -3.69
C THR A 7 5.27 -8.67 -4.85
N ASP A 8 5.71 -9.08 -6.05
CA ASP A 8 4.84 -9.17 -7.24
C ASP A 8 4.05 -10.49 -7.33
N ASP A 9 3.19 -10.62 -8.34
CA ASP A 9 2.38 -11.82 -8.60
C ASP A 9 3.24 -13.09 -8.84
N ASP A 10 4.52 -12.95 -9.19
CA ASP A 10 5.49 -14.04 -9.41
C ASP A 10 6.36 -14.31 -8.17
N ASP A 11 5.93 -13.82 -6.99
CA ASP A 11 6.62 -13.89 -5.69
C ASP A 11 8.01 -13.21 -5.66
N ASN A 12 8.34 -12.37 -6.64
CA ASN A 12 9.59 -11.61 -6.61
C ASN A 12 9.44 -10.41 -5.69
N THR A 13 10.36 -10.28 -4.73
CA THR A 13 10.33 -9.18 -3.77
C THR A 13 11.43 -8.16 -4.07
N THR A 14 11.03 -6.91 -4.28
CA THR A 14 11.94 -5.77 -4.44
C THR A 14 11.80 -4.82 -3.25
N SER A 15 12.92 -4.27 -2.78
CA SER A 15 12.94 -3.31 -1.67
C SER A 15 13.42 -1.95 -2.14
N TYR A 16 12.79 -0.88 -1.64
CA TYR A 16 13.11 0.51 -1.96
C TYR A 16 13.24 1.35 -0.69
N SER A 17 13.94 2.48 -0.76
CA SER A 17 13.92 3.46 0.33
C SER A 17 12.70 4.36 0.16
N LEU A 18 11.66 4.17 1.00
CA LEU A 18 10.47 5.02 0.97
C LEU A 18 10.82 6.41 1.51
N LYS A 19 10.56 7.45 0.71
CA LYS A 19 10.87 8.84 1.06
C LYS A 19 9.66 9.59 1.55
N ASP A 20 8.52 9.39 0.88
CA ASP A 20 7.28 10.08 1.18
C ASP A 20 6.09 9.27 0.65
N TYR A 21 4.89 9.62 1.07
CA TYR A 21 3.65 9.03 0.58
C TYR A 21 2.52 10.07 0.52
N SER A 22 1.51 9.79 -0.31
CA SER A 22 0.26 10.53 -0.28
C SER A 22 -0.93 9.60 -0.52
N ILE A 23 -2.05 9.95 0.09
CA ILE A 23 -3.32 9.23 -0.08
C ILE A 23 -4.40 10.25 -0.41
N LEU A 24 -4.82 10.25 -1.67
CA LEU A 24 -5.94 11.07 -2.13
C LEU A 24 -7.21 10.23 -2.12
N GLU A 25 -8.29 10.79 -1.60
CA GLU A 25 -9.59 10.14 -1.52
C GLU A 25 -10.51 10.77 -2.56
N ASN A 26 -11.05 9.94 -3.44
CA ASN A 26 -12.06 10.28 -4.42
C ASN A 26 -13.37 9.56 -4.05
N ASP A 27 -14.47 9.86 -4.76
CA ASP A 27 -15.81 9.34 -4.42
C ASP A 27 -15.90 7.82 -4.28
N ASN A 28 -15.08 7.05 -5.00
CA ASN A 28 -15.15 5.58 -5.03
C ASN A 28 -13.82 4.85 -4.75
N GLU A 29 -12.71 5.57 -4.56
CA GLU A 29 -11.40 4.96 -4.39
C GLU A 29 -10.39 5.87 -3.68
N LEU A 30 -9.38 5.25 -3.08
CA LEU A 30 -8.17 5.90 -2.60
C LEU A 30 -7.06 5.74 -3.62
N LEU A 31 -6.43 6.84 -4.00
CA LEU A 31 -5.17 6.82 -4.74
C LEU A 31 -4.01 6.89 -3.75
N LEU A 32 -3.42 5.73 -3.46
CA LEU A 32 -2.18 5.63 -2.68
C LEU A 32 -0.98 5.84 -3.62
N THR A 33 -0.15 6.83 -3.31
CA THR A 33 1.13 7.08 -3.99
C THR A 33 2.27 6.86 -3.00
N LEU A 34 3.20 5.98 -3.35
CA LEU A 34 4.42 5.68 -2.60
C LEU A 34 5.61 6.18 -3.40
N ASN A 35 6.34 7.14 -2.85
CA ASN A 35 7.49 7.76 -3.51
C ASN A 35 8.79 7.24 -2.90
N SER A 36 9.56 6.49 -3.67
CA SER A 36 10.88 6.00 -3.28
C SER A 36 12.01 6.78 -3.96
N ASP A 37 13.25 6.42 -3.62
CA ASP A 37 14.46 6.85 -4.32
C ASP A 37 14.40 6.67 -5.86
N ASP A 38 13.98 5.49 -6.32
CA ASP A 38 14.10 5.11 -7.73
C ASP A 38 12.77 5.09 -8.48
N LYS A 39 11.63 5.10 -7.75
CA LYS A 39 10.32 4.84 -8.36
C LYS A 39 9.18 5.50 -7.61
N ILE A 40 8.17 5.90 -8.37
CA ILE A 40 6.84 6.24 -7.85
C ILE A 40 5.93 5.05 -8.14
N ILE A 41 5.35 4.46 -7.09
CA ILE A 41 4.37 3.39 -7.20
C ILE A 41 3.00 3.94 -6.79
N LYS A 42 1.97 3.69 -7.60
CA LYS A 42 0.60 4.13 -7.31
C LYS A 42 -0.37 2.95 -7.33
N TYR A 43 -1.32 2.97 -6.40
CA TYR A 43 -2.43 2.03 -6.35
C TYR A 43 -3.77 2.78 -6.25
N ALA A 44 -4.74 2.36 -7.06
CA ALA A 44 -6.14 2.71 -6.88
C ALA A 44 -6.78 1.62 -6.01
N ILE A 45 -7.13 1.96 -4.78
CA ILE A 45 -7.67 1.06 -3.77
C ILE A 45 -9.16 1.35 -3.59
N ARG A 46 -10.00 0.32 -3.66
CA ARG A 46 -11.47 0.44 -3.60
C ARG A 46 -12.00 -0.22 -2.35
N SER A 47 -13.14 0.28 -1.88
CA SER A 47 -13.94 -0.42 -0.88
C SER A 47 -14.57 -1.66 -1.50
N ASP A 48 -14.77 -2.68 -0.67
CA ASP A 48 -15.47 -3.89 -1.04
C ASP A 48 -16.31 -4.41 0.14
N THR A 49 -16.86 -5.62 0.02
CA THR A 49 -17.69 -6.21 1.09
C THR A 49 -16.92 -6.51 2.39
N ARG A 50 -15.59 -6.62 2.34
CA ARG A 50 -14.72 -6.85 3.52
C ARG A 50 -14.31 -5.53 4.15
N GLU A 51 -13.98 -4.55 3.33
CA GLU A 51 -13.54 -3.22 3.73
C GLU A 51 -14.44 -2.16 3.06
N PRO A 52 -15.69 -1.98 3.55
CA PRO A 52 -16.70 -1.16 2.86
C PRO A 52 -16.47 0.36 3.01
N ASN A 53 -15.58 0.77 3.92
CA ASN A 53 -15.39 2.17 4.28
C ASN A 53 -14.00 2.67 3.85
N LEU A 54 -13.96 3.55 2.84
CA LEU A 54 -12.71 4.14 2.34
C LEU A 54 -11.95 4.91 3.42
N SER A 55 -12.65 5.62 4.30
CA SER A 55 -12.00 6.36 5.39
C SER A 55 -11.33 5.41 6.39
N SER A 56 -11.92 4.23 6.66
CA SER A 56 -11.29 3.19 7.48
C SER A 56 -10.07 2.56 6.80
N ILE A 57 -10.15 2.29 5.49
CA ILE A 57 -9.00 1.81 4.70
C ILE A 57 -7.86 2.84 4.76
N LYS A 58 -8.17 4.11 4.49
CA LYS A 58 -7.21 5.22 4.53
C LYS A 58 -6.56 5.33 5.89
N GLN A 59 -7.37 5.32 6.96
CA GLN A 59 -6.87 5.37 8.33
C GLN A 59 -5.89 4.23 8.61
N PHE A 60 -6.23 3.00 8.22
CA PHE A 60 -5.35 1.85 8.41
C PHE A 60 -4.02 2.02 7.64
N ILE A 61 -4.08 2.37 6.35
CA ILE A 61 -2.87 2.54 5.53
C ILE A 61 -1.99 3.67 6.08
N THR A 62 -2.57 4.81 6.46
CA THR A 62 -1.86 5.92 7.09
C THR A 62 -1.18 5.48 8.39
N GLN A 63 -1.88 4.76 9.27
CA GLN A 63 -1.29 4.24 10.51
C GLN A 63 -0.09 3.32 10.25
N GLN A 64 -0.20 2.41 9.29
CA GLN A 64 0.90 1.50 8.94
C GLN A 64 2.10 2.25 8.36
N LEU A 65 1.87 3.25 7.51
CA LEU A 65 2.94 4.09 6.96
C LEU A 65 3.60 4.92 8.07
N ASP A 66 2.83 5.60 8.91
CA ASP A 66 3.35 6.42 10.01
C ASP A 66 4.17 5.59 10.99
N CYS A 67 3.73 4.37 11.31
CA CYS A 67 4.50 3.41 12.10
C CYS A 67 5.81 3.02 11.40
N ALA A 68 5.77 2.68 10.11
CA ALA A 68 6.96 2.32 9.36
C ALA A 68 7.99 3.47 9.28
N PHE A 69 7.52 4.71 9.11
CA PHE A 69 8.39 5.89 9.16
C PHE A 69 8.97 6.15 10.56
N SER A 70 8.17 6.02 11.61
CA SER A 70 8.57 6.35 12.98
C SER A 70 9.50 5.30 13.59
N ASN A 71 9.27 4.02 13.29
CA ASN A 71 10.00 2.89 13.87
C ASN A 71 11.13 2.37 12.96
N GLU A 72 11.30 2.95 11.77
CA GLU A 72 12.21 2.46 10.73
C GLU A 72 11.91 1.01 10.31
N GLU A 73 10.64 0.64 10.35
CA GLU A 73 10.15 -0.69 9.96
C GLU A 73 9.84 -0.75 8.46
N ALA A 74 9.65 -1.97 7.97
CA ALA A 74 9.26 -2.19 6.59
C ALA A 74 7.75 -1.98 6.42
N PHE A 75 7.38 -1.16 5.45
CA PHE A 75 6.04 -1.15 4.88
C PHE A 75 5.97 -2.14 3.72
N VAL A 76 5.04 -3.08 3.80
CA VAL A 76 4.96 -4.24 2.90
C VAL A 76 3.73 -4.12 2.02
N VAL A 77 3.93 -4.31 0.73
CA VAL A 77 2.87 -4.48 -0.26
C VAL A 77 3.08 -5.81 -0.98
N SER A 78 2.08 -6.69 -0.96
CA SER A 78 2.09 -7.92 -1.78
C SER A 78 1.03 -7.79 -2.87
N GLU A 79 1.47 -7.79 -4.12
CA GLU A 79 0.66 -7.60 -5.31
C GLU A 79 0.06 -8.93 -5.78
N TYR A 80 -1.26 -8.94 -6.00
CA TYR A 80 -1.98 -10.03 -6.66
C TYR A 80 -2.88 -9.40 -7.74
N LEU A 81 -2.27 -8.63 -8.64
CA LEU A 81 -2.96 -7.71 -9.53
C LEU A 81 -3.78 -8.45 -10.58
N GLN A 82 -3.41 -9.69 -10.93
CA GLN A 82 -4.26 -10.56 -11.77
C GLN A 82 -5.62 -10.84 -11.15
N ARG A 83 -5.72 -10.75 -9.82
CA ARG A 83 -6.96 -10.92 -9.04
C ARG A 83 -7.48 -9.61 -8.46
N MET A 84 -6.91 -8.47 -8.87
CA MET A 84 -7.30 -7.12 -8.47
C MET A 84 -7.28 -6.89 -6.95
N TYR A 85 -6.29 -7.44 -6.25
CA TYR A 85 -6.08 -7.10 -4.84
C TYR A 85 -4.61 -6.99 -4.48
N ILE A 86 -4.36 -6.31 -3.37
CA ILE A 86 -3.06 -6.20 -2.73
C ILE A 86 -3.20 -6.47 -1.23
N PHE A 87 -2.13 -6.94 -0.60
CA PHE A 87 -2.01 -6.91 0.86
C PHE A 87 -1.13 -5.73 1.26
N ILE A 88 -1.57 -4.93 2.21
CA ILE A 88 -0.82 -3.77 2.75
C ILE A 88 -0.67 -3.91 4.26
N GLY A 89 0.52 -3.57 4.78
CA GLY A 89 0.76 -3.36 6.21
C GLY A 89 2.22 -3.58 6.61
N SER A 90 2.45 -4.15 7.79
CA SER A 90 3.77 -4.57 8.27
C SER A 90 4.03 -6.05 7.93
N ASP A 91 5.16 -6.62 8.36
CA ASP A 91 5.38 -8.06 8.20
C ASP A 91 4.37 -8.91 9.02
N ASP A 92 3.88 -8.37 10.16
CA ASP A 92 3.01 -9.06 11.13
C ASP A 92 1.51 -8.72 11.03
N ASP A 93 1.15 -7.54 10.52
CA ASP A 93 -0.25 -7.10 10.37
C ASP A 93 -0.48 -6.60 8.94
N ARG A 94 -1.09 -7.47 8.11
CA ARG A 94 -1.44 -7.16 6.72
C ARG A 94 -2.92 -7.35 6.49
N ARG A 95 -3.50 -6.43 5.73
CA ARG A 95 -4.89 -6.50 5.29
C ARG A 95 -4.98 -6.53 3.78
N GLN A 96 -5.96 -7.28 3.30
CA GLN A 96 -6.26 -7.39 1.88
C GLN A 96 -7.20 -6.26 1.45
N PHE A 97 -6.84 -5.56 0.37
CA PHE A 97 -7.69 -4.54 -0.24
C PHE A 97 -7.86 -4.81 -1.72
N THR A 98 -9.07 -4.55 -2.25
CA THR A 98 -9.30 -4.54 -3.70
C THR A 98 -8.53 -3.36 -4.30
N ALA A 99 -7.63 -3.63 -5.24
CA ALA A 99 -6.77 -2.59 -5.81
C ALA A 99 -6.21 -2.94 -7.19
N ASN A 100 -5.82 -1.90 -7.93
CA ASN A 100 -5.04 -2.02 -9.17
C ASN A 100 -3.85 -1.06 -9.13
N ARG A 101 -2.79 -1.39 -9.87
CA ARG A 101 -1.69 -0.45 -10.11
C ARG A 101 -2.13 0.62 -11.11
N VAL A 102 -1.69 1.85 -10.89
CA VAL A 102 -1.97 2.99 -11.78
C VAL A 102 -0.65 3.56 -12.30
N GLU A 103 -0.60 3.91 -13.59
CA GLU A 103 0.56 4.55 -14.21
C GLU A 103 0.58 6.06 -13.94
#